data_AF-A0A970WN27-F1
#
_entry.id   AF-A0A970WN27-F1
#
_cell.length_a   1.000
_cell.length_b   1.000
_cell.length_c   1.000
_cell.angle_alpha   90.00
_cell.angle_beta   90.00
_cell.angle_gamma   90.00
#
_symmetry.space_group_name_H-M   'P 1'
#
loop_
_entity.id
_entity.type
_entity.pdbx_description
1 polymer ?
#
loop_
_entity_poly.entity_id
_entity_poly.type
_entity_poly.pdbx_seq_one_letter_code
_entity_poly.pdbx_strand_id
1 'polypeptide(L)'
;MLRITCPNCQSKLNAKEKLIGQTRNCPKCGHPVLIVAPDAASGELADATRDPAADSGPADEAPAILVEPRDEGEGLARVTAVAEPVTELKSPNKFVICDRQRIIAVWEGDGWQLKTPAGLIPAKRNTEQIPSQGVFRLVELRVTRTSDAMYLTGIVSHELTPRWALPAIARGDSQILEKIVGPSGLTRDQKQMVRHYLQESFMPDVWRHSQKITEYLASADQHVQGVLVDATQDPAG
;
A
#
# COMPACT_ATOMS: atom_id res chain seq x y z
N MET A 1 28.93 6.76 -13.20
CA MET A 1 27.55 6.52 -12.69
C MET A 1 26.58 7.11 -13.69
N LEU A 2 25.69 6.29 -14.25
CA LEU A 2 24.71 6.70 -15.26
C LEU A 2 23.47 7.28 -14.60
N ARG A 3 22.96 8.38 -15.15
CA ARG A 3 21.66 8.94 -14.80
C ARG A 3 20.65 8.56 -15.86
N ILE A 4 19.63 7.81 -15.47
CA ILE A 4 18.60 7.28 -16.37
C ILE A 4 17.23 7.67 -15.82
N THR A 5 16.31 8.06 -16.68
CA THR A 5 14.97 8.46 -16.29
C THR A 5 14.00 7.29 -16.49
N CYS A 6 13.23 6.95 -15.45
CA CYS A 6 12.19 5.93 -15.59
C CYS A 6 11.07 6.42 -16.53
N PRO A 7 10.66 5.66 -17.56
CA PRO A 7 9.60 6.10 -18.48
C PRO A 7 8.21 6.19 -17.82
N ASN A 8 7.97 5.42 -16.76
CA ASN A 8 6.65 5.35 -16.12
C ASN A 8 6.43 6.46 -15.07
N CYS A 9 7.43 6.72 -14.22
CA CYS A 9 7.30 7.68 -13.11
C CYS A 9 8.22 8.90 -13.22
N GLN A 10 9.00 9.00 -14.30
CA GLN A 10 9.95 10.08 -14.58
C GLN A 10 10.98 10.34 -13.47
N SER A 11 11.15 9.39 -12.54
CA SER A 11 12.14 9.49 -11.48
C SER A 11 13.55 9.29 -12.04
N LYS A 12 14.49 10.11 -11.58
CA LYS A 12 15.92 10.02 -11.91
C LYS A 12 16.55 8.86 -11.15
N LEU A 13 17.11 7.90 -11.87
CA LEU A 13 17.77 6.69 -11.35
C LEU A 13 19.27 6.81 -11.55
N ASN A 14 20.04 6.40 -10.55
CA ASN A 14 21.49 6.25 -10.66
C ASN A 14 21.81 4.78 -10.85
N ALA A 15 22.47 4.43 -11.96
CA ALA A 15 22.89 3.07 -12.27
C ALA A 15 24.40 3.00 -12.48
N LYS A 16 25.00 1.85 -12.20
CA LYS A 16 26.41 1.57 -12.55
C LYS A 16 26.50 1.26 -14.04
N GLU A 17 27.59 1.67 -14.69
CA GLU A 17 27.83 1.42 -16.12
C GLU A 17 27.94 -0.07 -16.45
N LYS A 18 28.36 -0.89 -15.48
CA LYS A 18 28.35 -2.37 -15.59
C LYS A 18 26.96 -2.98 -15.79
N LEU A 19 25.89 -2.19 -15.62
CA LEU A 19 24.51 -2.64 -15.76
C LEU A 19 23.88 -2.25 -17.11
N ILE A 20 24.65 -1.64 -18.02
CA ILE A 20 24.20 -1.34 -19.39
C ILE A 20 23.75 -2.65 -20.07
N GLY A 21 22.58 -2.61 -20.72
CA GLY A 21 21.94 -3.75 -21.36
C GLY A 21 21.06 -4.61 -20.43
N GLN A 22 21.01 -4.32 -19.12
CA GLN A 22 20.15 -5.04 -18.18
C GLN A 22 18.84 -4.29 -17.88
N THR A 23 17.75 -5.06 -17.78
CA THR A 23 16.45 -4.55 -17.31
C THR A 23 16.38 -4.62 -15.79
N ARG A 24 16.07 -3.50 -15.14
CA ARG A 24 15.93 -3.39 -13.69
C ARG A 24 14.67 -2.67 -13.28
N ASN A 25 14.05 -3.09 -12.18
CA ASN A 25 12.83 -2.46 -11.70
C ASN A 25 13.15 -1.10 -11.07
N CYS A 26 12.36 -0.10 -11.43
CA CYS A 26 12.45 1.22 -10.82
C CYS A 26 12.14 1.14 -9.32
N PRO A 27 13.00 1.63 -8.42
CA PRO A 27 12.75 1.61 -6.97
C PRO A 27 11.55 2.46 -6.54
N LYS A 28 11.07 3.38 -7.39
CA LYS A 28 9.93 4.26 -7.10
C LYS A 28 8.58 3.67 -7.49
N CYS A 29 8.49 3.02 -8.65
CA CYS A 29 7.21 2.54 -9.19
C CYS A 29 7.20 1.04 -9.55
N GLY A 30 8.32 0.33 -9.41
CA GLY A 30 8.45 -1.10 -9.72
C GLY A 30 8.52 -1.43 -11.21
N HIS A 31 8.36 -0.45 -12.11
CA HIS A 31 8.34 -0.66 -13.56
C HIS A 31 9.72 -1.11 -14.07
N PRO A 32 9.81 -2.12 -14.97
CA PRO A 32 11.07 -2.54 -15.57
C PRO A 32 11.65 -1.44 -16.47
N VAL A 33 12.88 -1.01 -16.20
CA VAL A 33 13.63 0.01 -16.94
C VAL A 33 14.88 -0.63 -17.52
N LEU A 34 15.04 -0.53 -18.84
CA LEU A 34 16.26 -0.93 -19.52
C LEU A 34 17.35 0.12 -19.27
N ILE A 35 18.51 -0.30 -18.78
CA ILE A 35 19.66 0.58 -18.57
C ILE A 35 20.42 0.66 -19.90
N VAL A 36 20.31 1.79 -20.60
CA VAL A 36 21.08 2.07 -21.82
C VAL A 36 22.28 2.96 -21.50
N ALA A 37 23.36 2.79 -22.25
CA ALA A 37 24.44 3.78 -22.23
C ALA A 37 23.87 5.10 -22.76
N PRO A 38 24.24 6.25 -22.17
CA PRO A 38 24.05 7.52 -22.83
C PRO A 38 25.02 7.55 -24.02
N ASP A 39 24.57 7.07 -25.17
CA ASP A 39 25.28 7.33 -26.42
C ASP A 39 25.26 8.84 -26.65
N ALA A 40 26.48 9.39 -26.71
CA ALA A 40 26.72 10.78 -27.01
C ALA A 40 26.11 11.13 -28.38
N ALA A 41 25.12 12.02 -28.37
CA ALA A 41 24.87 12.89 -29.50
C ALA A 41 25.14 14.34 -29.08
N SER A 42 26.32 14.81 -29.50
CA SER A 42 26.69 16.18 -29.90
C SER A 42 27.94 16.73 -29.22
N GLY A 43 29.02 16.88 -29.99
CA GLY A 43 30.06 17.91 -29.78
C GLY A 43 31.52 17.46 -29.85
N GLU A 44 32.09 17.49 -31.06
CA GLU A 44 33.45 17.91 -31.49
C GLU A 44 34.76 17.64 -30.68
N LEU A 45 35.69 16.98 -31.41
CA LEU A 45 37.13 17.27 -31.64
C LEU A 45 38.17 17.36 -30.48
N ALA A 46 39.19 16.49 -30.58
CA ALA A 46 40.64 16.62 -30.29
C ALA A 46 41.16 15.34 -29.60
N ASP A 47 41.87 14.42 -30.28
CA ASP A 47 43.29 14.42 -30.70
C ASP A 47 44.31 14.09 -29.59
N ALA A 48 45.31 13.29 -29.99
CA ALA A 48 46.61 12.97 -29.38
C ALA A 48 46.76 11.86 -28.31
N THR A 49 47.01 10.65 -28.81
CA THR A 49 48.23 9.80 -28.60
C THR A 49 48.88 9.67 -27.21
N ARG A 50 48.97 8.42 -26.69
CA ARG A 50 50.23 7.66 -26.40
C ARG A 50 50.01 6.47 -25.44
N ASP A 51 50.34 5.26 -25.92
CA ASP A 51 50.84 4.09 -25.17
C ASP A 51 52.31 4.32 -24.70
N PRO A 52 52.98 3.47 -23.87
CA PRO A 52 52.69 2.06 -23.51
C PRO A 52 53.00 1.64 -22.03
N ALA A 53 52.90 0.31 -21.80
CA ALA A 53 53.63 -0.54 -20.84
C ALA A 53 52.97 -0.74 -19.46
N ALA A 54 52.39 -1.92 -19.17
CA ALA A 54 53.02 -3.20 -18.82
C ALA A 54 53.13 -3.37 -17.30
N ASP A 55 52.35 -4.27 -16.71
CA ASP A 55 52.88 -5.21 -15.71
C ASP A 55 51.96 -6.42 -15.52
N SER A 56 52.58 -7.57 -15.29
CA SER A 56 51.98 -8.90 -15.30
C SER A 56 51.95 -9.51 -13.91
N GLY A 57 50.79 -10.05 -13.53
CA GLY A 57 50.63 -11.21 -12.65
C GLY A 57 50.46 -10.97 -11.14
N PRO A 58 50.21 -12.02 -10.34
CA PRO A 58 49.60 -13.31 -10.65
C PRO A 58 48.29 -13.55 -9.87
N ALA A 59 47.65 -14.68 -10.18
CA ALA A 59 46.52 -15.24 -9.45
C ALA A 59 46.86 -15.43 -7.97
N ASP A 60 45.95 -15.03 -7.09
CA ASP A 60 45.93 -15.51 -5.70
C ASP A 60 44.49 -15.78 -5.25
N GLU A 61 44.39 -16.83 -4.48
CA GLU A 61 43.24 -17.67 -4.22
C GLU A 61 42.07 -16.93 -3.56
N ALA A 62 40.88 -17.28 -4.04
CA ALA A 62 39.64 -16.98 -3.36
C ALA A 62 39.60 -17.68 -1.99
N PRO A 63 39.37 -16.96 -0.87
CA PRO A 63 38.65 -17.59 0.21
C PRO A 63 37.19 -17.61 -0.23
N ALA A 64 36.69 -18.82 -0.49
CA ALA A 64 35.27 -19.08 -0.49
C ALA A 64 34.74 -18.73 0.91
N ILE A 65 34.34 -17.47 1.09
CA ILE A 65 33.39 -17.12 2.14
C ILE A 65 32.13 -17.88 1.74
N LEU A 66 31.87 -18.97 2.47
CA LEU A 66 30.53 -19.49 2.67
C LEU A 66 29.70 -18.29 3.14
N VAL A 67 29.13 -17.56 2.18
CA VAL A 67 27.93 -16.79 2.41
C VAL A 67 26.91 -17.87 2.69
N GLU A 68 26.76 -18.19 3.97
CA GLU A 68 25.58 -18.87 4.48
C GLU A 68 24.38 -18.22 3.78
N PRO A 69 23.43 -19.00 3.25
CA PRO A 69 22.27 -18.45 2.57
C PRO A 69 21.70 -17.38 3.48
N ARG A 70 21.86 -16.12 3.07
CA ARG A 70 21.40 -14.97 3.80
C ARG A 70 19.92 -15.20 3.97
N ASP A 71 19.54 -15.54 5.19
CA ASP A 71 18.19 -15.85 5.59
C ASP A 71 17.33 -14.70 5.05
N GLU A 72 16.60 -14.93 3.95
CA GLU A 72 15.67 -13.97 3.34
C GLU A 72 14.41 -13.80 4.22
N GLY A 73 14.60 -13.91 5.54
CA GLY A 73 13.63 -13.73 6.60
C GLY A 73 13.96 -12.54 7.52
N GLU A 74 14.89 -11.66 7.17
CA GLU A 74 15.11 -10.40 7.89
C GLU A 74 13.91 -9.44 7.69
N GLY A 75 12.94 -9.56 8.59
CA GLY A 75 12.30 -8.38 9.18
C GLY A 75 11.06 -7.81 8.50
N LEU A 76 10.15 -8.64 7.95
CA LEU A 76 8.75 -8.23 7.85
C LEU A 76 8.21 -8.08 9.27
N ALA A 77 8.29 -6.87 9.83
CA ALA A 77 7.71 -6.54 11.11
C ALA A 77 6.25 -7.02 11.11
N ARG A 78 5.99 -8.09 11.87
CA ARG A 78 4.68 -8.73 11.91
C ARG A 78 3.68 -7.72 12.45
N VAL A 79 2.61 -7.50 11.70
CA VAL A 79 1.51 -6.67 12.15
C VAL A 79 0.87 -7.34 13.38
N THR A 80 0.77 -6.59 14.46
CA THR A 80 0.07 -7.02 15.68
C THR A 80 -1.42 -7.04 15.40
N ALA A 81 -2.00 -8.25 15.39
CA ALA A 81 -3.43 -8.44 15.23
C ALA A 81 -4.15 -7.95 16.49
N VAL A 82 -5.22 -7.17 16.29
CA VAL A 82 -6.10 -6.64 17.35
C VAL A 82 -7.50 -7.26 17.25
N ALA A 83 -7.84 -7.86 16.09
CA ALA A 83 -9.10 -8.54 15.87
C ALA A 83 -8.94 -9.74 14.93
N GLU A 84 -9.88 -10.68 15.04
CA GLU A 84 -10.03 -11.77 14.09
C GLU A 84 -10.36 -11.26 12.68
N PRO A 85 -10.06 -12.04 11.62
CA PRO A 85 -10.47 -11.72 10.26
C PRO A 85 -11.99 -11.53 10.17
N VAL A 86 -12.42 -10.48 9.47
CA VAL A 86 -13.85 -10.28 9.20
C VAL A 86 -14.39 -11.40 8.30
N THR A 87 -15.48 -12.02 8.75
CA THR A 87 -16.15 -13.13 8.05
C THR A 87 -17.43 -12.70 7.34
N GLU A 88 -17.96 -11.52 7.65
CA GLU A 88 -19.22 -11.03 7.09
C GLU A 88 -19.28 -9.50 7.03
N LEU A 89 -19.89 -8.96 5.97
CA LEU A 89 -20.19 -7.54 5.86
C LEU A 89 -21.52 -7.24 6.58
N LYS A 90 -21.44 -6.67 7.77
CA LYS A 90 -22.62 -6.38 8.61
C LYS A 90 -22.89 -4.91 8.74
N SER A 91 -24.13 -4.50 8.55
CA SER A 91 -24.61 -3.20 9.06
C SER A 91 -24.67 -3.26 10.60
N PRO A 92 -24.27 -2.20 11.33
CA PRO A 92 -23.97 -0.85 10.84
C PRO A 92 -22.50 -0.60 10.49
N ASN A 93 -21.63 -1.62 10.49
CA ASN A 93 -20.23 -1.43 10.12
C ASN A 93 -20.13 -0.95 8.67
N LYS A 94 -19.19 -0.05 8.43
CA LYS A 94 -18.83 0.39 7.08
C LYS A 94 -17.52 -0.25 6.68
N PHE A 95 -17.35 -0.47 5.38
CA PHE A 95 -16.11 -1.03 4.87
C PHE A 95 -15.55 -0.12 3.78
N VAL A 96 -14.24 0.05 3.80
CA VAL A 96 -13.53 0.89 2.85
C VAL A 96 -12.37 0.09 2.29
N ILE A 97 -12.17 0.14 0.98
CA ILE A 97 -10.99 -0.42 0.34
C ILE A 97 -10.12 0.72 -0.16
N CYS A 98 -8.84 0.72 0.21
CA CYS A 98 -7.89 1.73 -0.22
C CYS A 98 -6.61 1.11 -0.79
N ASP A 99 -5.98 1.83 -1.71
CA ASP A 99 -4.58 1.61 -2.08
C ASP A 99 -3.67 2.56 -1.30
N ARG A 100 -2.47 2.85 -1.82
CA ARG A 100 -1.52 3.79 -1.21
C ARG A 100 -1.94 5.25 -1.31
N GLN A 101 -2.79 5.62 -2.27
CA GLN A 101 -3.05 6.99 -2.68
C GLN A 101 -4.51 7.41 -2.58
N ARG A 102 -5.45 6.47 -2.55
CA ARG A 102 -6.88 6.76 -2.50
C ARG A 102 -7.72 5.65 -1.88
N ILE A 103 -8.90 6.03 -1.44
CA ILE A 103 -10.02 5.12 -1.24
C ILE A 103 -10.61 4.78 -2.61
N ILE A 104 -10.69 3.49 -2.92
CA ILE A 104 -11.17 2.96 -4.21
C ILE A 104 -12.64 2.60 -4.12
N ALA A 105 -13.05 1.96 -3.02
CA ALA A 105 -14.41 1.50 -2.86
C ALA A 105 -14.89 1.64 -1.41
N VAL A 106 -16.19 1.78 -1.25
CA VAL A 106 -16.89 1.82 0.03
C VAL A 106 -18.09 0.88 -0.01
N TRP A 107 -18.42 0.28 1.13
CA TRP A 107 -19.63 -0.52 1.32
C TRP A 107 -20.42 0.08 2.48
N GLU A 108 -21.71 0.35 2.22
CA GLU A 108 -22.62 1.02 3.15
C GLU A 108 -23.96 0.25 3.30
N GLY A 109 -23.92 -1.08 3.22
CA GLY A 109 -25.09 -1.95 3.43
C GLY A 109 -25.81 -2.39 2.15
N ASP A 110 -25.82 -1.57 1.10
CA ASP A 110 -26.50 -1.88 -0.19
C ASP A 110 -25.51 -2.16 -1.34
N GLY A 111 -24.36 -2.73 -0.97
CA GLY A 111 -23.31 -3.12 -1.90
C GLY A 111 -22.18 -2.12 -2.08
N TRP A 112 -21.22 -2.53 -2.90
CA TRP A 112 -19.97 -1.80 -3.12
C TRP A 112 -20.16 -0.64 -4.09
N GLN A 113 -19.68 0.54 -3.70
CA GLN A 113 -19.60 1.74 -4.50
C GLN A 113 -18.14 2.10 -4.75
N LEU A 114 -17.78 2.43 -6.00
CA LEU A 114 -16.47 2.95 -6.35
C LEU A 114 -16.41 4.45 -6.08
N LYS A 115 -15.33 4.91 -5.45
CA LYS A 115 -15.06 6.33 -5.23
C LYS A 115 -14.35 6.91 -6.46
N THR A 116 -15.06 7.76 -7.18
CA THR A 116 -14.56 8.51 -8.33
C THR A 116 -14.51 10.01 -8.01
N PRO A 117 -13.82 10.84 -8.82
CA PRO A 117 -13.87 12.29 -8.66
C PRO A 117 -15.28 12.87 -8.79
N ALA A 118 -16.18 12.20 -9.52
CA ALA A 118 -17.56 12.63 -9.72
C ALA A 118 -18.52 12.13 -8.61
N GLY A 119 -18.03 11.34 -7.66
CA GLY A 119 -18.83 10.76 -6.57
C GLY A 119 -18.78 9.23 -6.51
N LEU A 120 -19.77 8.65 -5.86
CA LEU A 120 -19.91 7.21 -5.66
C LEU A 120 -20.73 6.58 -6.79
N ILE A 121 -20.22 5.51 -7.39
CA ILE A 121 -20.93 4.76 -8.44
C ILE A 121 -20.97 3.26 -8.14
N PRO A 122 -22.03 2.51 -8.49
CA PRO A 122 -22.13 1.10 -8.13
C PRO A 122 -21.06 0.24 -8.82
N ALA A 123 -20.27 -0.52 -8.05
CA ALA A 123 -19.19 -1.33 -8.59
C ALA A 123 -19.69 -2.42 -9.56
N LYS A 124 -20.86 -3.01 -9.28
CA LYS A 124 -21.50 -4.04 -10.12
C LYS A 124 -21.78 -3.57 -11.55
N ARG A 125 -22.00 -2.26 -11.75
CA ARG A 125 -22.34 -1.67 -13.07
C ARG A 125 -21.15 -1.00 -13.78
N ASN A 126 -20.01 -0.90 -13.10
CA ASN A 126 -18.82 -0.16 -13.55
C ASN A 126 -17.56 -1.02 -13.37
N THR A 127 -17.60 -2.25 -13.89
CA THR A 127 -16.58 -3.27 -13.66
C THR A 127 -15.25 -2.94 -14.34
N GLU A 128 -15.31 -2.19 -15.44
CA GLU A 128 -14.16 -1.69 -16.20
C GLU A 128 -13.30 -0.69 -15.41
N GLN A 129 -13.88 -0.04 -14.39
CA GLN A 129 -13.17 0.90 -13.51
C GLN A 129 -12.51 0.23 -12.30
N ILE A 130 -12.73 -1.08 -12.11
CA ILE A 130 -12.20 -1.82 -10.98
C ILE A 130 -10.78 -2.29 -11.27
N PRO A 131 -9.76 -1.85 -10.50
CA PRO A 131 -8.39 -2.32 -10.70
C PRO A 131 -8.27 -3.84 -10.48
N SER A 132 -7.70 -4.56 -11.44
CA SER A 132 -7.51 -6.01 -11.33
C SER A 132 -6.32 -6.41 -10.47
N GLN A 133 -5.38 -5.48 -10.20
CA GLN A 133 -4.18 -5.72 -9.42
C GLN A 133 -3.74 -4.47 -8.66
N GLY A 134 -3.07 -4.66 -7.52
CA GLY A 134 -2.55 -3.59 -6.68
C GLY A 134 -2.38 -4.05 -5.24
N VAL A 135 -1.79 -3.19 -4.41
CA VAL A 135 -1.69 -3.43 -2.96
C VAL A 135 -2.88 -2.76 -2.30
N PHE A 136 -3.86 -3.56 -1.90
CA PHE A 136 -5.11 -3.07 -1.35
C PHE A 136 -5.25 -3.46 0.11
N ARG A 137 -5.84 -2.57 0.88
CA ARG A 137 -6.24 -2.83 2.26
C ARG A 137 -7.74 -2.69 2.37
N LEU A 138 -8.38 -3.70 2.95
CA LEU A 138 -9.76 -3.62 3.41
C LEU A 138 -9.74 -3.05 4.83
N VAL A 139 -10.54 -2.03 5.08
CA VAL A 139 -10.66 -1.36 6.37
C VAL A 139 -12.10 -1.52 6.84
N GLU A 140 -12.29 -2.25 7.93
CA GLU A 140 -13.53 -2.33 8.66
C GLU A 140 -13.62 -1.15 9.63
N LEU A 141 -14.68 -0.35 9.48
CA LEU A 141 -15.05 0.71 10.39
C LEU A 141 -16.18 0.18 11.27
N ARG A 142 -15.85 -0.18 12.50
CA ARG A 142 -16.82 -0.73 13.45
C ARG A 142 -17.66 0.37 14.04
N VAL A 143 -18.96 0.28 13.84
CA VAL A 143 -19.92 1.28 14.30
C VAL A 143 -20.88 0.60 15.25
N THR A 144 -21.25 1.29 16.32
CA THR A 144 -22.32 0.88 17.22
C THR A 144 -23.42 1.91 17.16
N ARG A 145 -24.66 1.45 16.99
CA ARG A 145 -25.85 2.30 17.00
C ARG A 145 -26.57 2.13 18.34
N THR A 146 -26.72 3.23 19.06
CA THR A 146 -27.59 3.31 20.24
C THR A 146 -28.93 3.92 19.85
N SER A 147 -29.85 4.09 20.81
CA SER A 147 -31.14 4.76 20.57
C SER A 147 -30.98 6.19 20.08
N ASP A 148 -29.92 6.88 20.52
CA ASP A 148 -29.79 8.33 20.39
C ASP A 148 -28.68 8.74 19.40
N ALA A 149 -27.72 7.85 19.10
CA ALA A 149 -26.59 8.18 18.24
C ALA A 149 -25.90 6.95 17.64
N MET A 150 -24.97 7.21 16.71
CA MET A 150 -24.02 6.22 16.20
C MET A 150 -22.62 6.61 16.68
N TYR A 151 -21.80 5.62 17.00
CA TYR A 151 -20.43 5.83 17.48
C TYR A 151 -19.46 4.91 16.75
N LEU A 152 -18.28 5.43 16.43
CA LEU A 152 -17.19 4.62 15.89
C LEU A 152 -16.48 3.93 17.06
N THR A 153 -16.53 2.60 17.08
CA THR A 153 -15.98 1.75 18.15
C THR A 153 -14.72 1.01 17.72
N GLY A 154 -14.32 1.11 16.46
CA GLY A 154 -13.03 0.57 16.05
C GLY A 154 -12.70 0.76 14.58
N ILE A 155 -11.42 0.57 14.27
CA ILE A 155 -10.90 0.50 12.91
C ILE A 155 -10.03 -0.74 12.86
N VAL A 156 -10.29 -1.64 11.91
CA VAL A 156 -9.49 -2.86 11.71
C VAL A 156 -9.12 -2.94 10.24
N SER A 157 -7.84 -3.17 9.93
CA SER A 157 -7.36 -3.27 8.57
C SER A 157 -6.82 -4.66 8.23
N HIS A 158 -7.14 -5.12 7.03
CA HIS A 158 -6.77 -6.42 6.49
C HIS A 158 -6.09 -6.24 5.14
N GLU A 159 -5.04 -7.03 4.90
CA GLU A 159 -4.40 -7.10 3.60
C GLU A 159 -5.23 -7.94 2.65
N LEU A 160 -5.37 -7.47 1.40
CA LEU A 160 -6.00 -8.22 0.34
C LEU A 160 -4.94 -8.80 -0.61
N THR A 161 -5.26 -9.92 -1.25
CA THR A 161 -4.39 -10.50 -2.29
C THR A 161 -4.09 -9.48 -3.40
N PRO A 162 -2.82 -9.39 -3.89
CA PRO A 162 -2.43 -8.33 -4.81
C PRO A 162 -3.04 -8.45 -6.21
N ARG A 163 -3.61 -9.60 -6.55
CA ARG A 163 -4.23 -9.87 -7.86
C ARG A 163 -5.65 -10.37 -7.67
N TRP A 164 -6.56 -9.84 -8.48
CA TRP A 164 -7.95 -10.24 -8.56
C TRP A 164 -8.77 -10.07 -7.27
N ALA A 165 -8.27 -9.31 -6.29
CA ALA A 165 -9.03 -8.96 -5.08
C ALA A 165 -10.25 -8.10 -5.43
N LEU A 166 -10.03 -6.89 -5.96
CA LEU A 166 -11.14 -5.94 -6.17
C LEU A 166 -12.20 -6.39 -7.16
N PRO A 167 -11.92 -7.11 -8.26
CA PRO A 167 -12.97 -7.64 -9.12
C PRO A 167 -14.01 -8.51 -8.41
N ALA A 168 -13.71 -9.02 -7.20
CA ALA A 168 -14.67 -9.71 -6.36
C ALA A 168 -15.88 -8.84 -5.96
N ILE A 169 -15.68 -7.54 -5.73
CA ILE A 169 -16.75 -6.63 -5.27
C ILE A 169 -17.88 -6.43 -6.29
N ALA A 170 -17.60 -6.66 -7.58
CA ALA A 170 -18.60 -6.62 -8.64
C ALA A 170 -19.40 -7.93 -8.77
N ARG A 171 -18.86 -9.06 -8.29
CA ARG A 171 -19.52 -10.36 -8.37
C ARG A 171 -20.41 -10.67 -7.17
N GLY A 172 -20.07 -10.10 -6.01
CA GLY A 172 -20.87 -10.23 -4.81
C GLY A 172 -20.25 -9.46 -3.66
N ASP A 173 -21.09 -9.00 -2.74
CA ASP A 173 -20.67 -8.10 -1.67
C ASP A 173 -19.61 -8.75 -0.78
N SER A 174 -19.88 -9.97 -0.29
CA SER A 174 -18.99 -10.70 0.61
C SER A 174 -17.80 -11.39 -0.07
N GLN A 175 -17.74 -11.47 -1.40
CA GLN A 175 -16.66 -12.19 -2.09
C GLN A 175 -15.26 -11.59 -1.86
N ILE A 176 -15.21 -10.31 -1.47
CA ILE A 176 -13.94 -9.65 -1.12
C ILE A 176 -13.33 -10.20 0.17
N LEU A 177 -14.13 -10.79 1.06
CA LEU A 177 -13.66 -11.33 2.34
C LEU A 177 -12.77 -12.56 2.13
N GLU A 178 -13.08 -13.39 1.12
CA GLU A 178 -12.25 -14.51 0.68
C GLU A 178 -10.89 -14.07 0.10
N LYS A 179 -10.69 -12.77 -0.10
CA LYS A 179 -9.47 -12.18 -0.65
C LYS A 179 -8.55 -11.63 0.42
N ILE A 180 -8.94 -11.71 1.69
CA ILE A 180 -8.10 -11.34 2.84
C ILE A 180 -6.98 -12.37 3.00
N VAL A 181 -5.74 -11.89 3.04
CA VAL A 181 -4.55 -12.74 3.26
C VAL A 181 -4.00 -12.63 4.68
N GLY A 182 -4.34 -11.58 5.42
CA GLY A 182 -3.89 -11.41 6.80
C GLY A 182 -4.21 -10.04 7.40
N PRO A 183 -3.80 -9.79 8.66
CA PRO A 183 -3.88 -8.48 9.28
C PRO A 183 -2.92 -7.50 8.59
N SER A 184 -3.32 -6.24 8.43
CA SER A 184 -2.43 -5.18 7.92
C SER A 184 -2.56 -3.93 8.75
N GLY A 185 -1.45 -3.22 9.00
CA GLY A 185 -1.52 -1.85 9.46
C GLY A 185 -1.69 -0.87 8.30
N LEU A 186 -2.20 0.32 8.63
CA LEU A 186 -2.35 1.42 7.70
C LEU A 186 -1.09 2.29 7.68
N THR A 187 -0.67 2.72 6.49
CA THR A 187 0.38 3.74 6.38
C THR A 187 -0.15 5.10 6.85
N ARG A 188 0.75 6.05 7.14
CA ARG A 188 0.38 7.43 7.51
C ARG A 188 -0.60 8.06 6.51
N ASP A 189 -0.30 7.94 5.21
CA ASP A 189 -1.14 8.50 4.16
C ASP A 189 -2.53 7.85 4.15
N GLN A 190 -2.60 6.52 4.34
CA GLN A 190 -3.87 5.82 4.42
C GLN A 190 -4.70 6.20 5.65
N LYS A 191 -4.05 6.35 6.81
CA LYS A 191 -4.73 6.84 8.01
C LYS A 191 -5.31 8.24 7.79
N GLN A 192 -4.55 9.13 7.13
CA GLN A 192 -5.05 10.46 6.79
C GLN A 192 -6.25 10.39 5.84
N MET A 193 -6.22 9.52 4.83
CA MET A 193 -7.36 9.32 3.92
C MET A 193 -8.59 8.77 4.64
N VAL A 194 -8.42 7.76 5.48
CA VAL A 194 -9.50 7.17 6.27
C VAL A 194 -10.08 8.22 7.23
N ARG A 195 -9.24 9.02 7.87
CA ARG A 195 -9.67 10.13 8.72
C ARG A 195 -10.52 11.15 7.95
N HIS A 196 -10.07 11.60 6.78
CA HIS A 196 -10.84 12.54 5.97
C HIS A 196 -12.16 11.94 5.51
N TYR A 197 -12.17 10.69 5.05
CA TYR A 197 -13.41 10.01 4.70
C TYR A 197 -14.38 9.93 5.88
N LEU A 198 -13.90 9.58 7.07
CA LEU A 198 -14.74 9.54 8.27
C LEU A 198 -15.30 10.92 8.63
N GLN A 199 -14.51 11.99 8.47
CA GLN A 199 -14.94 13.37 8.73
C GLN A 199 -16.01 13.84 7.73
N GLU A 200 -15.93 13.41 6.48
CA GLU A 200 -16.93 13.69 5.44
C GLU A 200 -18.21 12.86 5.63
N SER A 201 -18.08 11.61 6.06
CA SER A 201 -19.17 10.61 6.02
C SER A 201 -19.98 10.51 7.30
N PHE A 202 -19.47 11.04 8.41
CA PHE A 202 -20.10 10.93 9.72
C PHE A 202 -20.26 12.29 10.38
N MET A 203 -21.37 12.46 11.11
CA MET A 203 -21.58 13.66 11.91
C MET A 203 -20.52 13.78 13.02
N PRO A 204 -20.22 15.00 13.50
CA PRO A 204 -19.24 15.21 14.57
C PRO A 204 -19.49 14.34 15.81
N ASP A 205 -20.74 14.02 16.10
CA ASP A 205 -21.13 13.26 17.30
C ASP A 205 -20.62 11.83 17.30
N VAL A 206 -20.38 11.25 16.11
CA VAL A 206 -19.80 9.91 15.96
C VAL A 206 -18.37 9.84 16.52
N TRP A 207 -17.71 11.00 16.61
CA TRP A 207 -16.34 11.12 17.09
C TRP A 207 -16.22 11.36 18.61
N ARG A 208 -17.31 11.62 19.33
CA ARG A 208 -17.27 12.01 20.77
C ARG A 208 -16.53 11.00 21.65
N HIS A 209 -16.64 9.70 21.37
CA HIS A 209 -16.00 8.62 22.15
C HIS A 209 -14.82 7.96 21.42
N SER A 210 -14.22 8.67 20.45
CA SER A 210 -13.27 8.09 19.51
C SER A 210 -11.81 8.54 19.75
N GLN A 211 -11.46 8.97 20.96
CA GLN A 211 -10.11 9.50 21.23
C GLN A 211 -9.01 8.52 20.82
N LYS A 212 -9.10 7.25 21.23
CA LYS A 212 -8.15 6.19 20.84
C LYS A 212 -8.07 6.02 19.31
N ILE A 213 -9.20 6.17 18.61
CA ILE A 213 -9.25 6.09 17.15
C ILE A 213 -8.60 7.31 16.50
N THR A 214 -8.85 8.49 17.04
CA THR A 214 -8.24 9.74 16.57
C THR A 214 -6.72 9.70 16.77
N GLU A 215 -6.25 9.19 17.91
CA GLU A 215 -4.83 8.97 18.20
C GLU A 215 -4.22 7.95 17.24
N TYR A 216 -4.90 6.81 17.02
CA TYR A 216 -4.46 5.80 16.05
C TYR A 216 -4.34 6.37 14.63
N LEU A 217 -5.31 7.16 14.17
CA LEU A 217 -5.30 7.78 12.84
C LEU A 217 -4.27 8.92 12.73
N ALA A 218 -3.89 9.53 13.84
CA ALA A 218 -2.82 10.53 13.88
C ALA A 218 -1.41 9.91 14.00
N SER A 219 -1.31 8.65 14.44
CA SER A 219 -0.02 7.99 14.68
C SER A 219 0.64 7.51 13.40
N ALA A 220 1.98 7.47 13.40
CA ALA A 220 2.79 6.92 12.31
C ALA A 220 2.92 5.39 12.36
N ASP A 221 2.35 4.72 13.36
CA ASP A 221 2.53 3.29 13.56
C ASP A 221 1.72 2.47 12.54
N GLN A 222 2.45 1.68 11.75
CA GLN A 222 1.89 0.79 10.71
C GLN A 222 1.98 -0.69 11.10
N HIS A 223 2.44 -1.01 12.31
CA HIS A 223 2.65 -2.38 12.78
C HIS A 223 1.50 -2.89 13.63
N VAL A 224 0.40 -2.15 13.71
CA VAL A 224 -0.82 -2.55 14.40
C VAL A 224 -1.95 -2.62 13.39
N GLN A 225 -2.71 -3.70 13.43
CA GLN A 225 -3.83 -3.96 12.52
C GLN A 225 -4.91 -2.87 12.60
N GLY A 226 -5.05 -2.25 13.77
CA GLY A 226 -6.15 -1.36 14.06
C GLY A 226 -6.24 -0.97 15.52
N VAL A 227 -7.40 -0.46 15.90
CA VAL A 227 -7.73 -0.08 17.27
C VAL A 227 -9.19 -0.42 17.55
N LEU A 228 -9.45 -0.95 18.73
CA LEU A 228 -10.79 -1.21 19.24
C LEU A 228 -11.02 -0.37 20.49
N VAL A 229 -12.24 0.12 20.64
CA VAL A 229 -12.71 0.86 21.82
C VAL A 229 -13.80 -0.01 22.45
N ASP A 230 -13.58 -0.41 23.70
CA ASP A 230 -14.60 -1.11 24.46
C ASP A 230 -15.81 -0.19 24.64
N ALA A 231 -16.97 -0.61 24.14
CA ALA A 231 -18.22 0.14 24.27
C ALA A 231 -18.65 0.32 25.75
N THR A 232 -18.03 -0.42 26.68
CA THR A 232 -18.28 -0.38 28.13
C THR A 232 -17.31 0.51 28.89
N GLN A 233 -16.21 0.97 28.27
CA GLN A 233 -15.28 1.92 28.89
C GLN A 233 -15.65 3.35 28.49
N ASP A 234 -16.82 3.81 28.94
CA ASP A 234 -17.13 5.23 28.99
C ASP A 234 -17.44 5.62 30.44
N PRO A 235 -16.53 6.29 31.15
CA PRO A 235 -16.80 6.91 32.44
C PRO A 235 -17.55 8.22 32.20
N ALA A 236 -18.84 8.12 31.86
CA ALA A 236 -19.75 9.26 31.82
C ALA A 236 -21.03 8.89 32.57
N GLY A 237 -20.91 8.89 33.90
CA GLY A 237 -22.00 9.32 34.78
C GLY A 237 -22.06 10.84 34.81
#